data_AF-A0A4V1SR91-F1
#
_entry.id   AF-A0A4V1SR91-F1
#
_cell.length_a   1.000
_cell.length_b   1.000
_cell.length_c   1.000
_cell.angle_alpha   90.00
_cell.angle_beta   90.00
_cell.angle_gamma   90.00
#
_symmetry.space_group_name_H-M   'P 1'
#
loop_
_entity.id
_entity.type
_entity.pdbx_description
1 polymer ?
#
loop_
_entity_poly.entity_id
_entity_poly.type
_entity_poly.pdbx_seq_one_letter_code
_entity_poly.pdbx_strand_id
1 'polypeptide(L)'
;MGRRPSPPRPSPGRPRLSGPIASAGEVPADPASALCLSCGLCCDGGLFSWVSLTEEDRDRLRANGLDGPDRLPHPCRHYSTPACTIYAVRPAQCCAYRCEVLKAFLDGDMQEHAAHALIDRALSMRAGVSQLLPEGTTFTGFAEDMKTGAPASRSSARLPALARFLAYRLFVERHFLSPDSHWLPREEA
;
A
#
# COMPACT_ATOMS: atom_id res chain seq x y z
N MET A 1 47.50 16.52 -15.47
CA MET A 1 46.35 15.59 -15.57
C MET A 1 45.68 15.47 -14.20
N GLY A 2 44.78 16.39 -13.84
CA GLY A 2 44.09 16.38 -12.55
C GLY A 2 42.71 15.73 -12.70
N ARG A 3 42.47 14.59 -12.05
CA ARG A 3 41.15 13.95 -12.03
C ARG A 3 40.18 14.85 -11.24
N ARG A 4 39.08 15.24 -11.87
CA ARG A 4 37.98 15.97 -11.22
C ARG A 4 37.37 15.07 -10.12
N PRO A 5 37.09 15.59 -8.92
CA PRO A 5 36.40 14.80 -7.90
C PRO A 5 34.96 14.52 -8.34
N SER A 6 34.52 13.28 -8.11
CA SER A 6 33.15 12.84 -8.38
C SER A 6 32.16 13.57 -7.46
N PRO A 7 30.94 13.87 -7.93
CA PRO A 7 29.92 14.50 -7.09
C PRO A 7 29.51 13.56 -5.94
N PRO A 8 29.14 14.13 -4.77
CA PRO A 8 28.69 13.34 -3.63
C PRO A 8 27.40 12.60 -3.97
N ARG A 9 27.28 11.36 -3.51
CA ARG A 9 26.05 10.57 -3.63
C ARG A 9 24.95 11.24 -2.79
N PRO A 10 23.71 11.34 -3.28
CA PRO A 10 22.62 11.91 -2.50
C PRO A 10 22.33 11.01 -1.29
N SER A 11 22.33 11.61 -0.11
CA SER A 11 21.80 11.00 1.12
C SER A 11 20.28 10.76 0.98
N PRO A 12 19.67 9.83 1.73
CA PRO A 12 18.22 9.64 1.74
C PRO A 12 17.56 10.86 2.41
N GLY A 13 17.38 11.92 1.63
CA GLY A 13 16.80 13.19 2.06
C GLY A 13 15.28 13.14 2.00
N ARG A 14 14.64 13.75 3.00
CA ARG A 14 13.19 13.98 3.08
C ARG A 14 12.60 14.47 1.75
N PRO A 15 11.35 14.09 1.41
CA PRO A 15 10.67 14.53 0.19
C PRO A 15 10.62 16.06 0.08
N ARG A 16 10.86 16.61 -1.12
CA ARG A 16 10.73 18.05 -1.42
C ARG A 16 9.28 18.38 -1.81
N LEU A 17 8.84 19.60 -1.46
CA LEU A 17 7.55 20.18 -1.86
C LEU A 17 7.68 20.92 -3.20
N SER A 18 6.58 20.98 -3.97
CA SER A 18 6.58 20.88 -5.44
C SER A 18 6.83 22.12 -6.31
N GLY A 19 7.22 21.84 -7.57
CA GLY A 19 7.05 22.67 -8.78
C GLY A 19 6.07 22.03 -9.79
N PRO A 20 5.94 22.52 -11.04
CA PRO A 20 4.80 22.24 -11.94
C PRO A 20 4.82 20.89 -12.72
N ILE A 21 5.79 19.99 -12.48
CA ILE A 21 5.85 18.67 -13.14
C ILE A 21 6.07 17.61 -12.06
N ALA A 22 5.01 16.89 -11.70
CA ALA A 22 5.07 15.87 -10.65
C ALA A 22 6.00 14.71 -11.06
N SER A 23 7.10 14.53 -10.32
CA SER A 23 8.05 13.43 -10.51
C SER A 23 7.83 12.30 -9.50
N ALA A 24 8.32 11.09 -9.77
CA ALA A 24 8.17 9.93 -8.86
C ALA A 24 8.65 10.19 -7.42
N GLY A 25 9.54 11.15 -7.17
CA GLY A 25 10.00 11.55 -5.83
C GLY A 25 9.26 12.73 -5.19
N GLU A 26 8.25 13.28 -5.87
CA GLU A 26 7.52 14.47 -5.45
C GLU A 26 6.21 14.07 -4.77
N VAL A 27 5.86 14.77 -3.70
CA VAL A 27 4.67 14.46 -2.91
C VAL A 27 3.87 15.74 -2.74
N PRO A 28 2.57 15.75 -3.09
CA PRO A 28 1.69 16.85 -2.75
C PRO A 28 1.67 17.09 -1.24
N ALA A 29 1.85 18.34 -0.82
CA ALA A 29 1.84 18.75 0.57
C ALA A 29 0.42 18.83 1.17
N ASP A 30 -0.49 17.95 0.77
CA ASP A 30 -1.87 17.96 1.25
C ASP A 30 -2.10 16.91 2.35
N PRO A 31 -2.99 17.18 3.32
CA PRO A 31 -3.25 16.27 4.44
C PRO A 31 -3.75 14.87 4.03
N ALA A 32 -4.48 14.76 2.91
CA ALA A 32 -4.94 13.46 2.43
C ALA A 32 -3.78 12.61 1.89
N SER A 33 -2.87 13.22 1.14
CA SER A 33 -1.62 12.58 0.72
C SER A 33 -0.79 12.12 1.91
N ALA A 34 -0.68 12.94 2.96
CA ALA A 34 0.03 12.60 4.19
C ALA A 34 -0.57 11.37 4.89
N LEU A 35 -1.91 11.29 5.01
CA LEU A 35 -2.59 10.10 5.56
C LEU A 35 -2.26 8.84 4.77
N CYS A 36 -2.40 8.88 3.43
CA CYS A 36 -2.12 7.72 2.59
C CYS A 36 -0.65 7.24 2.71
N LEU A 37 0.30 8.18 2.73
CA LEU A 37 1.74 7.91 2.85
C LEU A 37 2.16 7.40 4.23
N SER A 38 1.33 7.63 5.26
CA SER A 38 1.51 7.03 6.59
C SER A 38 0.83 5.66 6.73
N CYS A 39 -0.04 5.28 5.80
CA CYS A 39 -0.91 4.10 5.92
C CYS A 39 -0.46 2.93 5.05
N GLY A 40 -0.54 3.05 3.72
CA GLY A 40 -0.10 2.00 2.80
C GLY A 40 -0.85 0.67 2.82
N LEU A 41 -2.00 0.55 3.49
CA LEU A 41 -2.81 -0.70 3.52
C LEU A 41 -3.28 -1.15 2.13
N CYS A 42 -3.50 -0.21 1.20
CA CYS A 42 -3.80 -0.55 -0.20
C CYS A 42 -2.57 -1.09 -0.93
N CYS A 43 -1.35 -0.77 -0.49
CA CYS A 43 -0.10 -1.13 -1.17
C CYS A 43 0.52 -2.44 -0.66
N ASP A 44 0.12 -2.94 0.51
CA ASP A 44 0.82 -4.04 1.19
C ASP A 44 0.39 -5.46 0.79
N GLY A 45 -0.57 -5.57 -0.12
CA GLY A 45 -1.09 -6.86 -0.60
C GLY A 45 -2.11 -7.54 0.31
N GLY A 46 -2.48 -6.91 1.43
CA GLY A 46 -3.57 -7.38 2.29
C GLY A 46 -4.96 -7.10 1.74
N LEU A 47 -5.09 -6.07 0.89
CA LEU A 47 -6.37 -5.65 0.29
C LEU A 47 -6.51 -6.02 -1.18
N PHE A 48 -5.46 -5.81 -1.97
CA PHE A 48 -5.45 -6.02 -3.41
C PHE A 48 -4.37 -7.03 -3.79
N SER A 49 -4.61 -7.82 -4.83
CA SER A 49 -3.58 -8.70 -5.41
C SER A 49 -2.84 -8.03 -6.57
N TRP A 50 -3.46 -7.08 -7.27
CA TRP A 50 -2.87 -6.29 -8.35
C TRP A 50 -3.76 -5.08 -8.69
N VAL A 51 -3.22 -4.12 -9.45
CA VAL A 51 -4.00 -3.07 -10.14
C VAL A 51 -3.70 -3.11 -11.64
N SER A 52 -4.68 -2.84 -12.50
CA SER A 52 -4.47 -2.71 -13.95
C SER A 52 -3.73 -1.41 -14.26
N LEU A 53 -2.85 -1.46 -15.27
CA LEU A 53 -2.23 -0.28 -15.84
C LEU A 53 -2.87 0.01 -17.21
N THR A 54 -3.35 1.24 -17.39
CA THR A 54 -3.71 1.75 -18.73
C THR A 54 -2.45 2.02 -19.56
N GLU A 55 -2.62 2.30 -20.85
CA GLU A 55 -1.49 2.77 -21.66
C GLU A 55 -0.90 4.06 -21.09
N GLU A 56 -1.74 5.00 -20.68
CA GLU A 56 -1.31 6.26 -20.06
C GLU A 56 -0.54 6.03 -18.75
N ASP A 57 -0.97 5.06 -17.93
CA ASP A 57 -0.25 4.67 -16.72
C ASP A 57 1.15 4.15 -17.07
N ARG A 58 1.26 3.30 -18.10
CA ARG A 58 2.55 2.77 -18.55
C ARG A 58 3.45 3.87 -19.08
N ASP A 59 2.94 4.77 -19.91
CA ASP A 59 3.70 5.89 -20.45
C ASP A 59 4.21 6.81 -19.33
N ARG A 60 3.36 7.16 -18.37
CA ARG A 60 3.72 8.00 -17.22
C ARG A 60 4.78 7.32 -16.34
N LEU A 61 4.65 6.02 -16.09
CA LEU A 61 5.64 5.26 -15.32
C LEU A 61 6.97 5.17 -16.08
N ARG A 62 6.96 4.89 -17.39
CA ARG A 62 8.15 4.83 -18.26
C ARG A 62 8.89 6.15 -18.31
N ALA A 63 8.17 7.26 -18.42
CA ALA A 63 8.75 8.60 -18.36
C ALA A 63 9.47 8.90 -17.02
N ASN A 64 9.12 8.17 -15.96
CA ASN A 64 9.78 8.23 -14.64
C ASN A 64 10.82 7.11 -14.42
N GLY A 65 11.19 6.37 -15.47
CA GLY A 65 12.16 5.26 -15.39
C GLY A 65 11.60 4.01 -14.71
N LEU A 66 10.28 3.88 -14.64
CA LEU A 66 9.58 2.76 -14.02
C LEU A 66 8.92 1.93 -15.13
N ASP A 67 9.46 0.76 -15.44
CA ASP A 67 8.86 -0.13 -16.44
C ASP A 67 8.12 -1.29 -15.76
N GLY A 68 7.07 -1.81 -16.38
CA GLY A 68 6.24 -2.83 -15.74
C GLY A 68 5.28 -3.54 -16.71
N PRO A 69 4.82 -4.75 -16.32
CA PRO A 69 3.81 -5.48 -17.08
C PRO A 69 2.46 -4.75 -17.03
N ASP A 70 1.45 -5.25 -17.75
CA ASP A 70 0.09 -4.65 -17.81
C ASP A 70 -0.63 -4.54 -16.46
N ARG A 71 -0.06 -5.14 -15.41
CA ARG A 71 -0.57 -5.10 -14.05
C ARG A 71 0.55 -4.77 -13.08
N LEU A 72 0.25 -3.98 -12.06
CA LEU A 72 1.14 -3.74 -10.93
C LEU A 72 0.75 -4.69 -9.78
N PRO A 73 1.55 -5.74 -9.50
CA PRO A 73 1.23 -6.72 -8.47
C PRO A 73 1.30 -6.10 -7.08
N HIS A 74 0.55 -6.69 -6.15
CA HIS A 74 0.59 -6.38 -4.73
C HIS A 74 1.15 -7.57 -3.93
N PRO A 75 2.07 -7.38 -2.97
CA PRO A 75 2.49 -6.10 -2.40
C PRO A 75 3.22 -5.25 -3.46
N CYS A 76 2.89 -3.97 -3.49
CA CYS A 76 3.35 -3.07 -4.52
C CYS A 76 4.88 -2.95 -4.41
N ARG A 77 5.61 -3.16 -5.51
CA ARG A 77 7.08 -3.00 -5.54
C ARG A 77 7.55 -1.57 -5.22
N HIS A 78 6.65 -0.59 -5.32
CA HIS A 78 6.90 0.81 -4.98
C HIS A 78 6.44 1.16 -3.55
N TYR A 79 6.13 0.14 -2.73
CA TYR A 79 5.80 0.32 -1.33
C TYR A 79 7.06 0.17 -0.47
N SER A 80 7.48 1.27 0.13
CA SER A 80 8.52 1.30 1.17
C SER A 80 7.83 1.65 2.49
N THR A 81 7.34 0.61 3.18
CA THR A 81 6.47 0.70 4.37
C THR A 81 6.80 1.92 5.27
N PRO A 82 5.84 2.84 5.52
CA PRO A 82 4.45 2.86 5.04
C PRO A 82 4.21 3.69 3.77
N ALA A 83 5.24 4.17 3.08
CA ALA A 83 5.12 5.16 2.02
C ALA A 83 5.16 4.56 0.60
N CYS A 84 4.32 5.10 -0.28
CA CYS A 84 4.39 4.86 -1.72
C CYS A 84 5.49 5.74 -2.33
N THR A 85 6.47 5.14 -2.99
CA THR A 85 7.61 5.83 -3.60
C THR A 85 7.32 6.42 -4.98
N ILE A 86 6.06 6.30 -5.45
CA ILE A 86 5.61 6.82 -6.75
C ILE A 86 4.31 7.62 -6.60
N TYR A 87 4.04 8.16 -5.40
CA TYR A 87 2.72 8.70 -5.03
C TYR A 87 2.19 9.76 -6.00
N ALA A 88 3.06 10.65 -6.49
CA ALA A 88 2.74 11.68 -7.47
C ALA A 88 2.35 11.15 -8.85
N VAL A 89 2.83 9.96 -9.23
CA VAL A 89 2.67 9.39 -10.58
C VAL A 89 1.90 8.07 -10.56
N ARG A 90 1.14 7.83 -9.48
CA ARG A 90 0.37 6.61 -9.25
C ARG A 90 -0.51 6.23 -10.45
N PRO A 91 -0.72 4.93 -10.70
CA PRO A 91 -1.70 4.47 -11.70
C PRO A 91 -3.10 5.02 -11.45
N ALA A 92 -3.91 5.13 -12.50
CA ALA A 92 -5.27 5.66 -12.45
C ALA A 92 -6.13 4.92 -11.41
N GLN A 93 -6.03 3.59 -11.33
CA GLN A 93 -6.74 2.80 -10.32
C GLN A 93 -6.28 3.12 -8.89
N CYS A 94 -4.98 3.32 -8.66
CA CYS A 94 -4.45 3.73 -7.36
C CYS A 94 -4.92 5.13 -6.95
N CYS A 95 -5.16 6.03 -7.91
CA CYS A 95 -5.71 7.37 -7.67
C CYS A 95 -7.22 7.34 -7.42
N ALA A 96 -7.94 6.46 -8.11
CA ALA A 96 -9.40 6.33 -8.00
C ALA A 96 -9.83 5.72 -6.66
N TYR A 97 -9.05 4.79 -6.13
CA TYR A 97 -9.36 4.15 -4.85
C TYR A 97 -9.25 5.13 -3.68
N ARG A 98 -10.33 5.24 -2.90
CA ARG A 98 -10.39 5.99 -1.63
C ARG A 98 -11.02 5.08 -0.56
N CYS A 99 -10.28 4.79 0.50
CA CYS A 99 -10.80 4.04 1.65
C CYS A 99 -11.74 4.90 2.50
N GLU A 100 -12.57 4.27 3.33
CA GLU A 100 -13.58 4.98 4.14
C GLU A 100 -12.95 5.97 5.13
N VAL A 101 -11.79 5.65 5.71
CA VAL A 101 -11.02 6.59 6.54
C VAL A 101 -10.64 7.85 5.77
N LEU A 102 -10.16 7.70 4.53
CA LEU A 102 -9.77 8.84 3.69
C LEU A 102 -10.99 9.67 3.27
N LYS A 103 -12.10 9.02 2.93
CA LYS A 103 -13.35 9.71 2.58
C LYS A 103 -13.86 10.54 3.76
N ALA A 104 -14.05 9.90 4.92
CA ALA A 104 -14.52 10.58 6.12
C ALA A 104 -13.61 11.73 6.55
N PHE A 105 -12.29 11.59 6.39
CA PHE A 105 -11.36 12.69 6.65
C PHE A 105 -11.52 13.86 5.66
N LEU A 106 -11.63 13.56 4.36
CA LEU A 106 -11.81 14.58 3.32
C LEU A 106 -13.16 15.30 3.43
N ASP A 107 -14.20 14.59 3.85
CA ASP A 107 -15.56 15.12 4.02
C ASP A 107 -15.71 15.91 5.33
N GLY A 108 -14.71 15.88 6.22
CA GLY A 108 -14.72 16.56 7.52
C GLY A 108 -15.43 15.79 8.64
N ASP A 109 -15.92 14.59 8.35
CA ASP A 109 -16.59 13.68 9.30
C ASP A 109 -15.61 13.02 10.27
N MET A 110 -14.31 13.04 9.97
CA MET A 110 -13.26 12.44 10.79
C MET A 110 -12.11 13.42 11.00
N GLN A 111 -11.73 13.60 12.26
CA GLN A 111 -10.56 14.40 12.63
C GLN A 111 -9.25 13.68 12.29
N GLU A 112 -8.21 14.45 11.95
CA GLU A 112 -6.89 13.94 11.58
C GLU A 112 -6.33 12.93 12.60
N HIS A 113 -6.37 13.27 13.89
CA HIS A 113 -5.88 12.40 14.95
C HIS A 113 -6.64 11.06 15.03
N ALA A 114 -7.93 11.06 14.68
CA ALA A 114 -8.76 9.86 14.71
C ALA A 114 -8.44 8.96 13.50
N ALA A 115 -8.21 9.56 12.33
CA ALA A 115 -7.75 8.85 11.15
C ALA A 115 -6.38 8.18 11.40
N HIS A 116 -5.43 8.91 11.97
CA HIS A 116 -4.13 8.35 12.35
C HIS A 116 -4.24 7.22 13.39
N ALA A 117 -5.11 7.35 14.40
CA ALA A 117 -5.33 6.29 15.37
C ALA A 117 -5.84 4.97 14.73
N LEU A 118 -6.72 5.07 13.72
CA LEU A 118 -7.17 3.89 12.97
C LEU A 118 -6.04 3.28 12.13
N ILE A 119 -5.23 4.12 11.48
CA ILE A 119 -4.07 3.68 10.69
C ILE A 119 -3.06 2.96 11.59
N ASP A 120 -2.66 3.58 12.70
CA ASP A 120 -1.71 3.01 13.66
C ASP A 120 -2.21 1.67 14.20
N ARG A 121 -3.52 1.58 14.48
CA ARG A 121 -4.13 0.33 14.93
C ARG A 121 -4.04 -0.75 13.86
N ALA A 122 -4.38 -0.45 12.60
CA ALA A 122 -4.30 -1.42 11.51
C ALA A 122 -2.85 -1.90 11.29
N LEU A 123 -1.88 -0.99 11.30
CA LEU A 123 -0.47 -1.31 11.15
C LEU A 123 0.07 -2.15 12.30
N SER A 124 -0.33 -1.84 13.54
CA SER A 124 0.00 -2.64 14.72
C SER A 124 -0.56 -4.07 14.63
N MET A 125 -1.81 -4.21 14.21
CA MET A 125 -2.44 -5.51 14.01
C MET A 125 -1.73 -6.33 12.92
N ARG A 126 -1.38 -5.70 11.80
CA ARG A 126 -0.57 -6.32 10.73
C ARG A 126 0.79 -6.78 11.24
N ALA A 127 1.52 -5.93 11.96
CA ALA A 127 2.80 -6.29 12.56
C ALA A 127 2.66 -7.50 13.51
N GLY A 128 1.58 -7.54 14.29
CA GLY A 128 1.24 -8.67 15.16
C GLY A 128 0.96 -9.97 14.40
N VAL A 129 0.42 -9.91 13.18
CA VAL A 129 0.33 -11.09 12.30
C VAL A 129 1.72 -11.52 11.86
N SER A 130 2.52 -10.58 11.34
CA SER A 130 3.87 -10.87 10.81
C SER A 130 4.80 -11.51 11.84
N GLN A 131 4.69 -11.15 13.11
CA GLN A 131 5.47 -11.74 14.21
C GLN A 131 5.17 -13.22 14.49
N LEU A 132 4.04 -13.73 14.01
CA LEU A 132 3.61 -15.12 14.21
C LEU A 132 3.73 -15.96 12.95
N LEU A 133 4.20 -15.37 11.86
CA LEU A 133 4.39 -16.09 10.62
C LEU A 133 5.63 -16.99 10.72
N PRO A 134 5.58 -18.21 10.17
CA PRO A 134 6.76 -19.05 10.06
C PRO A 134 7.87 -18.35 9.27
N GLU A 135 9.12 -18.75 9.53
CA GLU A 135 10.27 -18.23 8.79
C GLU A 135 10.07 -18.42 7.27
N GLY A 136 10.46 -17.41 6.49
CA GLY A 136 10.26 -17.37 5.04
C GLY A 136 8.82 -17.10 4.58
N THR A 137 7.84 -17.01 5.50
CA THR A 137 6.45 -16.67 5.15
C THR A 137 6.25 -15.15 5.22
N THR A 138 5.88 -14.54 4.09
CA THR A 138 5.52 -13.13 4.04
C THR A 138 4.06 -12.92 4.46
N PHE A 139 3.73 -11.71 4.90
CA PHE A 139 2.34 -11.34 5.19
C PHE A 139 1.42 -11.56 3.98
N THR A 140 1.86 -11.17 2.78
CA THR A 140 1.06 -11.36 1.57
C THR A 140 0.94 -12.83 1.17
N GLY A 141 2.01 -13.61 1.31
CA GLY A 141 1.95 -15.06 1.10
C GLY A 141 0.97 -15.74 2.04
N PHE A 142 0.97 -15.35 3.32
CA PHE A 142 -0.02 -15.84 4.28
C PHE A 142 -1.45 -15.40 3.95
N ALA A 143 -1.65 -14.14 3.54
CA ALA A 143 -2.95 -13.66 3.11
C ALA A 143 -3.47 -14.43 1.89
N GLU A 144 -2.60 -14.80 0.95
CA GLU A 144 -2.93 -15.57 -0.25
C GLU A 144 -3.24 -17.04 0.07
N ASP A 145 -2.47 -17.68 0.96
CA ASP A 145 -2.76 -19.02 1.49
C ASP A 145 -4.19 -19.08 2.07
N MET A 146 -4.59 -18.01 2.76
CA MET A 146 -5.92 -17.91 3.37
C MET A 146 -7.05 -17.71 2.36
N LYS A 147 -6.82 -16.96 1.27
CA LYS A 147 -7.80 -16.81 0.19
C LYS A 147 -8.00 -18.12 -0.59
N THR A 148 -6.91 -18.81 -0.90
CA THR A 148 -6.91 -20.01 -1.75
C THR A 148 -7.21 -21.31 -0.97
N GLY A 149 -7.25 -21.25 0.35
CA GLY A 149 -7.48 -22.43 1.20
C GLY A 149 -6.32 -23.43 1.16
N ALA A 150 -5.10 -22.96 0.90
CA ALA A 150 -3.92 -23.78 0.68
C ALA A 150 -3.70 -24.79 1.83
N PRO A 151 -3.25 -26.03 1.57
CA PRO A 151 -3.09 -27.07 2.60
C PRO A 151 -2.23 -26.66 3.79
N ALA A 152 -1.26 -25.77 3.56
CA ALA A 152 -0.39 -25.21 4.59
C ALA A 152 -1.14 -24.40 5.67
N SER A 153 -2.35 -23.90 5.38
CA SER A 153 -3.23 -23.20 6.33
C SER A 153 -3.83 -24.10 7.42
N ARG A 154 -3.78 -25.44 7.25
CA ARG A 154 -4.49 -26.41 8.10
C ARG A 154 -3.68 -26.90 9.30
N SER A 155 -2.50 -26.33 9.53
CA SER A 155 -1.68 -26.68 10.71
C SER A 155 -2.13 -25.93 11.95
N SER A 156 -2.27 -26.64 13.07
CA SER A 156 -2.59 -26.04 14.38
C SER A 156 -1.54 -25.00 14.82
N ALA A 157 -0.28 -25.14 14.37
CA ALA A 157 0.78 -24.18 14.62
C ALA A 157 0.50 -22.78 14.03
N ARG A 158 -0.39 -22.68 13.04
CA ARG A 158 -0.79 -21.41 12.42
C ARG A 158 -2.02 -20.75 13.06
N LEU A 159 -2.70 -21.42 14.00
CA LEU A 159 -3.92 -20.88 14.63
C LEU A 159 -3.73 -19.50 15.26
N PRO A 160 -2.62 -19.18 15.96
CA PRO A 160 -2.42 -17.84 16.52
C PRO A 160 -2.28 -16.75 15.45
N ALA A 161 -1.57 -17.05 14.35
CA ALA A 161 -1.42 -16.14 13.21
C ALA A 161 -2.76 -15.95 12.48
N LEU A 162 -3.52 -17.04 12.29
CA LEU A 162 -4.85 -17.01 11.70
C LEU A 162 -5.82 -16.15 12.52
N ALA A 163 -5.89 -16.35 13.84
CA ALA A 163 -6.77 -15.58 14.71
C ALA A 163 -6.45 -14.07 14.65
N ARG A 164 -5.16 -13.71 14.69
CA ARG A 164 -4.75 -12.30 14.53
C ARG A 164 -5.05 -11.76 13.13
N PHE A 165 -4.86 -12.57 12.10
CA PHE A 165 -5.17 -12.17 10.73
C PHE A 165 -6.66 -11.93 10.52
N LEU A 166 -7.52 -12.80 11.05
CA LEU A 166 -8.98 -12.60 11.01
C LEU A 166 -9.39 -11.35 11.78
N ALA A 167 -8.82 -11.10 12.95
CA ALA A 167 -9.07 -9.86 13.69
C ALA A 167 -8.64 -8.62 12.89
N TYR A 168 -7.45 -8.66 12.26
CA TYR A 168 -6.97 -7.62 11.36
C TYR A 168 -7.92 -7.40 10.18
N ARG A 169 -8.36 -8.46 9.52
CA ARG A 169 -9.28 -8.41 8.39
C ARG A 169 -10.61 -7.79 8.77
N LEU A 170 -11.23 -8.22 9.87
CA LEU A 170 -12.47 -7.65 10.38
C LEU A 170 -12.32 -6.17 10.71
N PHE A 171 -11.20 -5.77 11.31
CA PHE A 171 -10.92 -4.36 11.61
C PHE A 171 -10.80 -3.54 10.32
N VAL A 172 -10.02 -4.01 9.35
CA VAL A 172 -9.82 -3.32 8.07
C VAL A 172 -11.12 -3.24 7.28
N GLU A 173 -11.88 -4.33 7.18
CA GLU A 173 -13.18 -4.36 6.51
C GLU A 173 -14.17 -3.38 7.14
N ARG A 174 -14.23 -3.32 8.47
CA ARG A 174 -15.14 -2.43 9.19
C ARG A 174 -14.82 -0.95 9.01
N HIS A 175 -13.53 -0.60 8.96
CA HIS A 175 -13.10 0.80 9.08
C HIS A 175 -12.57 1.41 7.78
N PHE A 176 -12.05 0.60 6.86
CA PHE A 176 -11.37 1.09 5.65
C PHE A 176 -12.11 0.71 4.36
N LEU A 177 -12.89 -0.36 4.34
CA LEU A 177 -13.62 -0.80 3.16
C LEU A 177 -15.09 -0.42 3.28
N SER A 178 -15.70 0.07 2.20
CA SER A 178 -17.15 0.25 2.18
C SER A 178 -17.83 -1.10 1.91
N PRO A 179 -18.99 -1.38 2.53
CA PRO A 179 -19.79 -2.57 2.24
C PRO A 179 -20.20 -2.68 0.76
N ASP A 180 -20.33 -1.54 0.08
CA ASP A 180 -20.75 -1.43 -1.32
C ASP A 180 -19.56 -1.41 -2.30
N SER A 181 -18.35 -1.60 -1.78
CA SER A 181 -17.13 -1.57 -2.57
C SER A 181 -16.99 -2.83 -3.44
N HIS A 182 -17.13 -2.66 -4.76
CA HIS A 182 -16.79 -3.66 -5.78
C HIS A 182 -15.27 -3.87 -5.95
N TRP A 183 -14.46 -3.39 -4.99
CA TRP A 183 -12.99 -3.41 -5.02
C TRP A 183 -12.37 -4.74 -4.59
N LEU A 184 -13.15 -5.64 -3.99
CA LEU A 184 -12.77 -7.04 -3.89
C LEU A 184 -12.72 -7.61 -5.32
N PRO A 185 -11.62 -8.24 -5.76
CA PRO A 185 -11.57 -8.87 -7.06
C PRO A 185 -12.75 -9.82 -7.18
N ARG A 186 -13.70 -9.54 -8.07
CA ARG A 186 -14.50 -10.61 -8.65
C ARG A 186 -13.50 -11.37 -9.49
N GLU A 187 -13.14 -12.57 -9.05
CA GLU A 187 -12.42 -13.53 -9.86
C GLU A 187 -13.23 -13.72 -11.15
N GLU A 188 -12.90 -12.96 -12.19
CA GLU A 188 -13.23 -13.37 -13.54
C GLU A 188 -12.27 -14.50 -13.88
N ALA A 189 -12.87 -15.69 -13.94
CA ALA A 189 -12.28 -16.99 -14.26
C ALA A 189 -11.46 -16.99 -15.56
#